data_AF-A0A2P7QDU9-F1
#
_entry.id   AF-A0A2P7QDU9-F1
#
_cell.length_a   1.000
_cell.length_b   1.000
_cell.length_c   1.000
_cell.angle_alpha   90.00
_cell.angle_beta   90.00
_cell.angle_gamma   90.00
#
_symmetry.space_group_name_H-M   'P 1'
#
loop_
_entity.id
_entity.type
_entity.pdbx_description
1 polymer ?
#
loop_
_entity_poly.entity_id
_entity_poly.type
_entity_poly.pdbx_seq_one_letter_code
_entity_poly.pdbx_strand_id
1 'polypeptide(L)'
;MSLRIFVPYETTALSLGAEDVATLIRREADARGLDIELVRNGSRGLCWLEPLVEVDDGRGRRAFGPVAPEDVASLFEHGFGDDHPLAQGPTEEIPYLKRQQRVTFARIGVTD
;
A
#
# COMPACT_ATOMS: atom_id res chain seq x y z
N MET A 1 -16.37 -9.92 0.14
CA MET A 1 -15.72 -8.63 0.46
C MET A 1 -14.63 -8.43 -0.57
N SER A 2 -14.61 -7.26 -1.22
CA SER A 2 -13.59 -6.92 -2.21
C SER A 2 -12.25 -6.66 -1.52
N LEU A 3 -11.15 -7.02 -2.17
CA LEU A 3 -9.79 -6.78 -1.67
C LEU A 3 -9.50 -5.28 -1.80
N ARG A 4 -9.28 -4.58 -0.68
CA ARG A 4 -8.94 -3.16 -0.71
C ARG A 4 -7.43 -2.99 -0.82
N ILE A 5 -7.00 -2.21 -1.81
CA ILE A 5 -5.59 -1.88 -2.02
C ILE A 5 -5.44 -0.36 -1.92
N PHE A 6 -4.52 0.10 -1.10
CA PHE A 6 -4.26 1.51 -0.85
C PHE A 6 -2.94 1.88 -1.50
N VAL A 7 -2.95 2.90 -2.36
CA VAL A 7 -1.76 3.42 -3.02
C VAL A 7 -1.73 4.93 -2.84
N PRO A 8 -0.74 5.48 -2.11
CA PRO A 8 -0.72 6.91 -1.81
C PRO A 8 -0.76 7.81 -3.06
N TYR A 9 -1.45 8.94 -2.96
CA TYR A 9 -1.57 9.97 -4.02
C TYR A 9 -1.02 11.34 -3.59
N GLU A 10 -0.21 11.39 -2.52
CA GLU A 10 0.50 12.63 -2.20
C GLU A 10 1.73 12.85 -3.09
N THR A 11 2.24 14.08 -3.09
CA THR A 11 3.33 14.51 -3.98
C THR A 11 4.62 13.71 -3.82
N THR A 12 5.00 13.31 -2.60
CA THR A 12 6.20 12.48 -2.39
C THR A 12 6.02 11.09 -2.99
N ALA A 13 4.90 10.43 -2.73
CA ALA A 13 4.61 9.12 -3.33
C ALA A 13 4.52 9.18 -4.86
N LEU A 14 3.86 10.21 -5.39
CA LEU A 14 3.78 10.45 -6.84
C LEU A 14 5.15 10.65 -7.47
N SER A 15 6.05 11.40 -6.82
CA SER A 15 7.42 11.60 -7.31
C SER A 15 8.26 10.32 -7.34
N LEU A 16 7.82 9.28 -6.61
CA LEU A 16 8.47 7.97 -6.52
C LEU A 16 7.73 6.90 -7.35
N GLY A 17 6.79 7.28 -8.21
CA GLY A 17 6.13 6.36 -9.16
C GLY A 17 4.83 5.74 -8.67
N ALA A 18 4.19 6.27 -7.61
CA ALA A 18 2.94 5.72 -7.09
C ALA A 18 1.78 5.67 -8.11
N GLU A 19 1.77 6.54 -9.12
CA GLU A 19 0.74 6.52 -10.18
C GLU A 19 0.92 5.33 -11.13
N ASP A 20 2.17 5.00 -11.46
CA ASP A 20 2.48 3.83 -12.29
C ASP A 20 2.14 2.54 -11.53
N VAL A 21 2.48 2.49 -10.23
CA VAL A 21 2.10 1.39 -9.33
C VAL A 21 0.58 1.21 -9.27
N ALA A 22 -0.19 2.28 -9.04
CA ALA A 22 -1.65 2.24 -9.03
C ALA A 22 -2.24 1.75 -10.36
N THR A 23 -1.70 2.23 -11.48
CA THR A 23 -2.12 1.82 -12.83
C THR A 23 -1.86 0.34 -13.07
N LEU A 24 -0.68 -0.16 -12.69
CA LEU A 24 -0.32 -1.56 -12.86
C LEU A 24 -1.11 -2.48 -11.94
N ILE A 25 -1.43 -2.06 -10.72
CA ILE A 25 -2.30 -2.82 -9.81
C ILE A 25 -3.67 -3.06 -10.43
N ARG A 26 -4.27 -2.03 -11.04
CA ARG A 26 -5.55 -2.19 -11.77
C ARG A 26 -5.41 -3.19 -12.91
N ARG A 27 -4.35 -3.07 -13.70
CA ARG A 27 -4.11 -3.96 -14.85
C ARG A 27 -3.93 -5.42 -14.42
N GLU A 28 -3.16 -5.68 -13.36
CA GLU A 28 -2.98 -7.03 -12.82
C GLU A 28 -4.30 -7.60 -12.27
N ALA A 29 -5.08 -6.78 -11.55
CA ALA A 29 -6.39 -7.21 -11.07
C ALA A 29 -7.35 -7.55 -12.22
N ASP A 30 -7.43 -6.69 -13.25
CA ASP A 30 -8.24 -6.92 -14.44
C ASP A 30 -7.79 -8.20 -15.19
N ALA A 31 -6.48 -8.38 -15.38
CA ALA A 31 -5.91 -9.55 -16.06
C ALA A 31 -6.18 -10.87 -15.31
N ARG A 32 -6.27 -10.81 -13.97
CA ARG A 32 -6.54 -11.96 -13.10
C ARG A 32 -8.02 -12.13 -12.75
N GLY A 33 -8.89 -11.23 -13.21
CA GLY A 33 -10.32 -11.24 -12.91
C GLY A 33 -10.64 -11.03 -11.42
N LEU A 34 -9.79 -10.29 -10.71
CA LEU A 34 -9.95 -9.99 -9.29
C LEU A 34 -10.75 -8.71 -9.10
N ASP A 35 -11.80 -8.79 -8.30
CA ASP A 35 -12.53 -7.61 -7.83
C ASP A 35 -11.74 -6.93 -6.70
N ILE A 36 -11.21 -5.73 -6.99
CA ILE A 36 -10.45 -4.92 -6.05
C ILE A 36 -11.08 -3.52 -5.91
N GLU A 37 -10.94 -2.94 -4.74
CA GLU A 37 -11.19 -1.52 -4.49
C GLU A 37 -9.84 -0.83 -4.30
N LEU A 38 -9.44 -0.04 -5.31
CA LEU A 38 -8.21 0.76 -5.24
C LEU A 38 -8.51 2.12 -4.62
N VAL A 39 -7.98 2.35 -3.41
CA VAL A 39 -8.13 3.60 -2.65
C VAL A 39 -6.87 4.45 -2.79
N ARG A 40 -7.02 5.76 -2.99
CA ARG A 40 -5.90 6.69 -3.23
C ARG A 40 -5.68 7.60 -2.02
N ASN A 41 -5.21 6.99 -0.94
CA ASN A 41 -4.98 7.64 0.35
C ASN A 41 -3.82 8.65 0.36
N GLY A 42 -3.68 9.39 1.46
CA GLY A 42 -2.44 10.12 1.76
C GLY A 42 -1.26 9.20 2.12
N SER A 43 -0.05 9.76 2.26
CA SER A 43 1.08 8.99 2.80
C SER A 43 0.93 8.75 4.30
N ARG A 44 1.48 7.63 4.78
CA ARG A 44 1.68 7.38 6.22
C ARG A 44 2.83 8.23 6.81
N GLY A 45 3.64 8.88 5.98
CA GLY A 45 4.80 9.68 6.36
C GLY A 45 6.11 8.87 6.47
N LEU A 46 6.14 7.65 5.90
CA LEU A 46 7.33 6.79 5.89
C LEU A 46 7.98 6.91 4.52
N CYS A 47 8.51 8.09 4.19
CA CYS A 47 8.94 8.41 2.83
C CYS A 47 10.02 7.46 2.26
N TRP A 48 10.74 6.71 3.10
CA TRP A 48 11.71 5.69 2.66
C TRP A 48 11.07 4.37 2.22
N LEU A 49 9.79 4.16 2.53
CA LEU A 49 8.98 3.03 2.05
C LEU A 49 7.97 3.45 0.98
N GLU A 50 7.97 4.72 0.57
CA GLU A 50 7.07 5.15 -0.50
C GLU A 50 7.62 4.70 -1.87
N PRO A 51 6.77 4.23 -2.81
CA PRO A 51 5.32 3.99 -2.67
C PRO A 51 5.00 2.85 -1.68
N LEU A 52 4.23 3.17 -0.63
CA LEU A 52 3.82 2.22 0.40
C LEU A 52 2.44 1.68 0.06
N VAL A 53 2.39 0.50 -0.56
CA VAL A 53 1.12 -0.17 -0.87
C VAL A 53 0.60 -0.84 0.38
N GLU A 54 -0.66 -0.61 0.74
CA GLU A 54 -1.33 -1.36 1.81
C GLU A 54 -2.44 -2.24 1.23
N VAL A 55 -2.67 -3.42 1.83
CA VAL A 55 -3.78 -4.32 1.46
C VAL A 55 -4.61 -4.66 2.69
N ASP A 56 -5.94 -4.62 2.53
CA ASP A 56 -6.90 -5.00 3.55
C ASP A 56 -7.91 -6.03 3.01
N ASP A 57 -7.83 -7.23 3.58
CA ASP A 57 -8.70 -8.38 3.35
C ASP A 57 -9.66 -8.64 4.54
N GLY A 58 -9.86 -7.64 5.40
CA GLY A 58 -10.67 -7.74 6.61
C GLY A 58 -9.89 -8.12 7.87
N ARG A 59 -8.58 -8.36 7.76
CA ARG A 59 -7.68 -8.64 8.91
C ARG A 59 -6.90 -7.41 9.37
N GLY A 60 -7.19 -6.25 8.80
CA GLY A 60 -6.41 -5.03 8.97
C GLY A 60 -5.37 -4.88 7.86
N ARG A 61 -4.82 -3.67 7.76
CA ARG A 61 -3.89 -3.31 6.68
C ARG A 61 -2.52 -3.93 6.88
N ARG A 62 -2.01 -4.56 5.83
CA ARG A 62 -0.61 -5.01 5.70
C ARG A 62 0.09 -4.16 4.67
N ALA A 63 1.35 -3.81 4.94
CA ALA A 63 2.12 -2.87 4.14
C ALA A 63 3.21 -3.56 3.32
N PHE A 64 3.44 -3.05 2.12
CA PHE A 64 4.49 -3.44 1.18
C PHE A 64 5.18 -2.18 0.70
N GLY A 65 6.50 -2.11 0.82
CA GLY A 65 7.24 -0.93 0.36
C GLY A 65 8.75 -1.02 0.54
N PRO A 66 9.51 -0.20 -0.20
CA PRO A 66 9.04 0.65 -1.31
C PRO A 66 8.70 -0.18 -2.55
N VAL A 67 7.52 0.03 -3.12
CA VAL A 67 7.05 -0.72 -4.30
C VAL A 67 7.40 0.03 -5.57
N ALA A 68 8.20 -0.58 -6.44
CA ALA A 68 8.42 -0.10 -7.79
C ALA A 68 7.39 -0.70 -8.77
N PRO A 69 7.17 -0.08 -9.95
CA PRO A 69 6.27 -0.63 -10.98
C PRO A 69 6.55 -2.09 -11.33
N GLU A 70 7.83 -2.50 -11.35
CA GLU A 70 8.25 -3.85 -11.72
C GLU A 70 7.89 -4.91 -10.65
N ASP A 71 7.69 -4.49 -9.40
CA ASP A 71 7.36 -5.38 -8.29
C ASP A 71 5.87 -5.76 -8.27
N VAL A 72 5.02 -5.02 -8.98
CA VAL A 72 3.56 -5.16 -8.90
C VAL A 72 3.11 -6.57 -9.25
N ALA A 73 3.64 -7.17 -10.32
CA ALA A 73 3.28 -8.54 -10.70
C ALA A 73 3.63 -9.56 -9.58
N SER A 74 4.81 -9.41 -8.96
CA SER A 74 5.27 -10.27 -7.85
C SER A 74 4.35 -10.17 -6.63
N LEU A 75 3.82 -8.98 -6.31
CA LEU A 75 2.86 -8.83 -5.20
C LEU A 75 1.61 -9.69 -5.41
N PHE A 76 1.07 -9.73 -6.63
CA PHE A 76 -0.08 -10.57 -6.95
C PHE A 76 0.27 -12.07 -7.03
N GLU A 77 1.47 -12.43 -7.48
CA GLU A 77 1.96 -13.82 -7.49
C GLU A 77 2.06 -14.41 -6.08
N HIS A 78 2.52 -13.60 -5.12
CA HIS A 78 2.58 -13.98 -3.71
C HIS A 78 1.27 -13.70 -2.96
N GLY A 79 0.23 -13.22 -3.64
CA GLY A 79 -1.08 -12.93 -3.05
C GLY A 79 -1.04 -11.92 -1.90
N PHE A 80 -0.09 -10.97 -1.92
CA PHE A 80 0.17 -10.04 -0.82
C PHE A 80 0.44 -10.76 0.52
N GLY A 81 1.24 -11.83 0.46
CA GLY A 81 1.70 -12.61 1.60
C GLY A 81 2.87 -11.99 2.36
N ASP A 82 3.04 -12.40 3.62
CA ASP A 82 4.13 -11.96 4.50
C ASP A 82 5.51 -12.49 4.07
N ASP A 83 5.55 -13.46 3.15
CA ASP A 83 6.76 -14.02 2.55
C ASP A 83 7.31 -13.17 1.39
N HIS A 84 6.57 -12.15 0.93
CA HIS A 84 7.05 -11.24 -0.10
C HIS A 84 8.24 -10.39 0.42
N PRO A 85 9.33 -10.19 -0.36
CA PRO A 85 10.51 -9.44 0.10
C PRO A 85 10.24 -8.01 0.57
N LEU A 86 9.20 -7.37 0.04
CA LEU A 86 8.78 -6.00 0.41
C LEU A 86 7.80 -5.95 1.59
N ALA A 87 7.38 -7.10 2.15
CA ALA A 87 6.42 -7.15 3.23
C ALA A 87 6.96 -6.47 4.50
N GLN A 88 6.15 -5.57 5.07
CA GLN A 88 6.43 -4.86 6.32
C GLN A 88 5.57 -5.37 7.48
N GLY A 89 4.66 -6.31 7.21
CA GLY A 89 3.66 -6.80 8.15
C GLY A 89 2.50 -5.82 8.35
N PRO A 90 1.79 -5.88 9.49
CA PRO A 90 0.68 -4.96 9.77
C PRO A 90 1.15 -3.50 9.82
N THR A 91 0.52 -2.59 9.07
CA THR A 91 0.99 -1.21 8.91
C THR A 91 1.13 -0.49 10.26
N GLU A 92 0.14 -0.64 11.14
CA GLU A 92 0.13 -0.01 12.47
C GLU A 92 1.18 -0.58 13.43
N GLU A 93 1.74 -1.74 13.11
CA GLU A 93 2.77 -2.41 13.91
C GLU A 93 4.19 -2.02 13.49
N ILE A 94 4.36 -1.29 12.37
CA ILE A 94 5.66 -0.76 11.95
C ILE A 94 6.23 0.11 13.09
N PRO A 95 7.42 -0.20 13.65
CA PRO A 95 7.91 0.45 14.87
C PRO A 95 8.01 1.98 14.81
N TYR A 96 8.19 2.55 13.61
CA TYR A 96 8.20 4.00 13.42
C TYR A 96 6.81 4.61 13.62
N LEU A 97 5.74 3.98 13.13
CA LEU A 97 4.36 4.44 13.31
C LEU A 97 3.87 4.18 14.72
N LYS A 98 4.06 2.95 15.21
CA LYS A 98 3.54 2.49 16.51
C LYS A 98 4.00 3.34 17.70
N ARG A 99 5.19 3.94 17.61
CA ARG A 99 5.78 4.75 18.67
C ARG A 99 5.35 6.23 18.66
N GLN A 100 4.52 6.65 17.70
CA GLN A 100 4.05 8.03 17.59
C GLN A 100 2.76 8.29 18.36
N GLN A 101 2.59 9.54 18.79
CA GLN A 101 1.31 10.06 19.27
C GLN A 101 0.71 10.97 18.19
N ARG A 102 -0.01 10.39 17.22
CA ARG A 102 -0.56 11.11 16.06
C ARG A 102 -1.88 11.80 16.41
N VAL A 103 -1.86 12.83 17.25
CA VAL A 103 -3.07 13.60 17.59
C VAL A 103 -3.57 14.39 16.39
N THR A 104 -2.71 15.24 15.81
CA THR A 104 -3.04 16.03 14.61
C THR A 104 -3.09 15.16 13.35
N PHE A 105 -2.17 14.18 13.25
CA PHE A 105 -1.99 13.34 12.06
C PHE A 105 -2.77 12.02 12.12
N ALA A 106 -3.80 11.93 12.97
CA ALA A 106 -4.54 10.69 13.26
C ALA A 106 -5.14 10.02 12.01
N ARG A 107 -5.51 10.82 10.99
CA ARG A 107 -6.16 10.33 9.76
C ARG A 107 -5.23 10.29 8.54
N ILE A 108 -4.06 10.95 8.63
CA ILE A 108 -3.15 11.10 7.49
C ILE A 108 -2.63 9.72 7.06
N GLY A 109 -2.91 9.36 5.81
CA GLY A 109 -2.62 8.06 5.21
C GLY A 109 -3.56 6.92 5.58
N VAL A 110 -4.57 7.16 6.42
CA VAL A 110 -5.62 6.19 6.71
C VAL A 110 -6.80 6.37 5.75
N THR A 111 -7.25 7.60 5.53
CA THR A 111 -8.40 7.91 4.67
C THR A 111 -7.98 8.10 3.22
N ASP A 112 -8.94 7.96 2.30
CA ASP A 112 -8.88 8.50 0.94
C ASP A 112 -8.73 10.03 0.98
#